data_AF-A0A956LJ06-F1
#
_entry.id   AF-A0A956LJ06-F1
#
_cell.length_a   1.000
_cell.length_b   1.000
_cell.length_c   1.000
_cell.angle_alpha   90.00
_cell.angle_beta   90.00
_cell.angle_gamma   90.00
#
_symmetry.space_group_name_H-M   'P 1'
#
loop_
_entity.id
_entity.type
_entity.pdbx_description
1 polymer ?
#
loop_
_entity_poly.entity_id
_entity_poly.type
_entity_poly.pdbx_seq_one_letter_code
_entity_poly.pdbx_strand_id
1 'polypeptide(L)'
;KGKFAYMSPEQARGEPVDPRSDVFSAGLVACLLLTGLVPRRPFTWPFPGIKVLSQRSPAIVEVLRRATAVDPSERYMHAGVLLRAFNCARRVELRS
;
A
#
# COMPACT_ATOMS: atom_id res chain seq x y z
N LYS A 1 6.25 -13.83 15.93
CA LYS A 1 6.95 -12.52 15.86
C LYS A 1 6.51 -11.80 14.58
N GLY A 2 5.37 -11.10 14.58
CA GLY A 2 4.70 -10.61 13.36
C GLY A 2 4.50 -9.08 13.26
N LYS A 3 4.94 -8.30 14.26
CA LYS A 3 4.58 -6.88 14.37
C LYS A 3 5.35 -5.96 13.41
N PHE A 4 6.57 -6.32 13.02
CA PHE A 4 7.45 -5.45 12.23
C PHE A 4 7.15 -5.43 10.73
N ALA A 5 6.52 -6.47 10.17
CA ALA A 5 6.34 -6.60 8.72
C ALA A 5 5.36 -5.56 8.13
N TYR A 6 4.56 -4.92 8.99
CA TYR A 6 3.54 -3.95 8.59
C TYR A 6 3.79 -2.55 9.12
N MET A 7 4.89 -2.33 9.87
CA MET A 7 5.20 -1.00 10.41
C MET A 7 5.51 -0.02 9.28
N SER A 8 4.99 1.20 9.42
CA SER A 8 5.41 2.30 8.59
C SER A 8 6.88 2.70 8.85
N PRO A 9 7.56 3.37 7.91
CA PRO A 9 8.91 3.89 8.11
C PRO A 9 9.04 4.73 9.39
N GLU A 10 8.10 5.62 9.64
CA GLU A 10 8.07 6.50 10.82
C GLU A 10 7.89 5.70 12.12
N GLN A 11 7.05 4.66 12.13
CA GLN A 11 6.92 3.75 13.28
C GLN A 11 8.22 2.98 13.54
N ALA A 12 8.88 2.50 12.49
CA ALA A 12 10.14 1.77 12.60
C ALA A 12 11.30 2.66 13.09
N ARG A 13 11.24 3.98 12.82
CA ARG A 13 12.20 4.98 13.29
C ARG A 13 11.85 5.58 14.66
N GLY A 14 10.68 5.30 15.21
CA GLY A 14 10.21 5.91 16.46
C GLY A 14 9.84 7.40 16.30
N GLU A 15 9.51 7.82 15.09
CA GLU A 15 9.06 9.19 14.77
C GLU A 15 7.57 9.39 15.14
N PRO A 16 7.10 10.64 15.21
CA PRO A 16 5.69 10.93 15.40
C PRO A 16 4.82 10.23 14.34
N VAL A 17 3.80 9.53 14.82
CA VAL A 17 2.86 8.77 14.00
C VAL A 17 1.60 9.59 13.77
N ASP A 18 1.13 9.61 12.52
CA ASP A 18 -0.14 10.21 12.13
C ASP A 18 -1.00 9.17 11.36
N PRO A 19 -2.23 9.50 10.92
CA PRO A 19 -3.10 8.58 10.20
C PRO A 19 -2.52 7.97 8.91
N ARG A 20 -1.43 8.52 8.37
CA ARG A 20 -0.75 8.02 7.16
C ARG A 20 0.09 6.77 7.45
N SER A 21 0.40 6.49 8.72
CA SER A 21 0.99 5.20 9.11
C SER A 21 0.00 4.04 8.93
N ASP A 22 -1.28 4.27 9.23
CA ASP A 22 -2.34 3.28 8.99
C ASP A 22 -2.56 3.07 7.48
N VAL A 23 -2.45 4.13 6.68
CA VAL A 23 -2.50 4.05 5.20
C VAL A 23 -1.40 3.15 4.65
N PHE A 24 -0.17 3.30 5.16
CA PHE A 24 0.96 2.46 4.77
C PHE A 24 0.71 0.99 5.14
N SER A 25 0.30 0.74 6.38
CA SER A 25 0.01 -0.61 6.89
C SER A 25 -1.11 -1.28 6.09
N ALA A 26 -2.20 -0.55 5.82
CA ALA A 26 -3.31 -1.03 4.99
C ALA A 26 -2.87 -1.31 3.55
N GLY A 27 -1.99 -0.49 2.98
CA GLY A 27 -1.40 -0.72 1.66
C GLY A 27 -0.59 -2.02 1.59
N LEU A 28 0.21 -2.32 2.62
CA LEU A 28 0.95 -3.59 2.70
C LEU A 28 0.01 -4.80 2.84
N VAL A 29 -1.02 -4.69 3.67
CA VAL A 29 -2.04 -5.75 3.81
C VAL A 29 -2.77 -5.96 2.48
N ALA A 30 -3.17 -4.91 1.79
CA ALA A 30 -3.80 -5.01 0.47
C ALA A 30 -2.86 -5.67 -0.55
N CYS A 31 -1.57 -5.33 -0.56
CA CYS A 31 -0.57 -6.02 -1.39
C CYS A 31 -0.54 -7.52 -1.08
N LEU A 32 -0.46 -7.90 0.20
CA LEU A 32 -0.46 -9.30 0.63
C LEU A 32 -1.72 -10.04 0.17
N LEU A 33 -2.90 -9.43 0.30
CA LEU A 33 -4.15 -10.05 -0.10
C LEU A 33 -4.25 -10.24 -1.62
N LEU A 34 -3.71 -9.32 -2.40
CA LEU A 34 -3.80 -9.34 -3.86
C LEU A 34 -2.73 -10.21 -4.51
N THR A 35 -1.54 -10.33 -3.91
CA THR A 35 -0.42 -11.11 -4.48
C THR A 35 -0.19 -12.43 -3.76
N GLY A 36 -0.69 -12.60 -2.54
CA GLY A 36 -0.35 -13.73 -1.66
C GLY A 36 1.07 -13.66 -1.08
N LEU A 37 1.81 -12.57 -1.30
CA LEU A 37 3.23 -12.45 -0.98
C LEU A 37 3.49 -11.34 0.03
N VAL A 38 4.20 -11.66 1.12
CA VAL A 38 4.61 -10.68 2.13
C VAL A 38 5.88 -9.95 1.66
N PRO A 39 5.90 -8.61 1.62
CA PRO A 39 7.13 -7.87 1.34
C PRO A 39 8.14 -8.04 2.47
N ARG A 40 9.27 -8.72 2.22
CA ARG A 40 10.38 -8.81 3.19
C ARG A 40 11.08 -7.46 3.42
N ARG A 41 10.98 -6.56 2.45
CA ARG A 41 11.51 -5.18 2.48
C ARG A 41 10.32 -4.23 2.29
N PRO A 42 9.57 -3.89 3.35
CA PRO A 42 8.33 -3.12 3.22
C PRO A 42 8.56 -1.68 2.72
N PHE A 43 9.80 -1.19 2.77
CA PHE A 43 10.18 0.17 2.33
C PHE A 43 10.79 0.21 0.92
N THR A 44 10.80 -0.91 0.20
CA THR A 44 11.38 -0.99 -1.14
C THR A 44 10.34 -1.42 -2.16
N TRP A 45 9.96 -0.48 -3.02
CA TRP A 45 9.11 -0.73 -4.17
C TRP A 45 9.95 -1.17 -5.39
N PRO A 46 9.45 -2.06 -6.27
CA PRO A 46 8.18 -2.78 -6.21
C PRO A 46 8.21 -3.99 -5.28
N PHE A 47 7.05 -4.31 -4.69
CA PHE A 47 6.89 -5.51 -3.87
C PHE A 47 6.79 -6.80 -4.71
N PRO A 48 7.01 -7.98 -4.12
CA PRO A 48 6.78 -9.25 -4.78
C PRO A 48 5.36 -9.34 -5.36
N GLY A 49 5.25 -9.83 -6.60
CA GLY A 49 3.96 -9.98 -7.31
C GLY A 49 3.42 -8.73 -7.98
N ILE A 50 3.95 -7.53 -7.69
CA ILE A 50 3.46 -6.26 -8.29
C ILE A 50 3.55 -6.28 -9.82
N LYS A 51 4.62 -6.82 -10.40
CA LYS A 51 4.77 -6.90 -11.86
C LYS A 51 3.67 -7.72 -12.55
N VAL A 52 3.19 -8.79 -11.90
CA VAL A 52 2.10 -9.62 -12.43
C VAL A 52 0.77 -8.93 -12.19
N LEU A 53 0.58 -8.36 -10.99
CA LEU A 53 -0.62 -7.61 -10.66
C LEU A 53 -0.80 -6.41 -11.59
N SER A 54 0.26 -5.70 -11.96
CA SER A 54 0.18 -4.52 -12.83
C SER A 54 -0.27 -4.84 -14.26
N GLN A 55 -0.11 -6.09 -14.72
CA GLN A 55 -0.62 -6.51 -16.04
C GLN A 55 -2.14 -6.68 -16.05
N ARG A 56 -2.73 -6.99 -14.89
CA ARG A 56 -4.18 -7.23 -14.75
C ARG A 56 -4.91 -6.02 -14.19
N SER A 57 -4.24 -5.33 -13.27
CA SER A 57 -4.80 -4.31 -12.39
C SER A 57 -3.85 -3.12 -12.21
N PRO A 58 -3.51 -2.40 -13.29
CA PRO A 58 -2.56 -1.28 -13.21
C PRO A 58 -3.07 -0.12 -12.34
N ALA A 59 -4.38 0.12 -12.30
CA ALA A 59 -4.96 1.19 -11.50
C ALA A 59 -4.86 0.87 -10.00
N ILE A 60 -5.10 -0.38 -9.61
CA ILE A 60 -4.90 -0.82 -8.22
C ILE A 60 -3.43 -0.74 -7.82
N VAL A 61 -2.50 -1.13 -8.70
CA VAL A 61 -1.06 -1.04 -8.41
C VAL A 61 -0.63 0.40 -8.11
N GLU A 62 -1.16 1.40 -8.82
CA GLU A 62 -0.85 2.79 -8.54
C GLU A 62 -1.38 3.24 -7.16
N VAL A 63 -2.57 2.77 -6.79
CA VAL A 63 -3.11 3.02 -5.43
C VAL A 63 -2.21 2.41 -4.37
N LEU A 64 -1.74 1.18 -4.57
CA LEU A 64 -0.83 0.50 -3.64
C LEU A 64 0.51 1.22 -3.55
N ARG A 65 1.10 1.60 -4.68
CA ARG A 65 2.37 2.34 -4.74
C ARG A 65 2.30 3.61 -3.91
N ARG A 66 1.23 4.39 -4.08
CA ARG A 66 1.01 5.63 -3.32
C ARG A 66 0.75 5.37 -1.84
N ALA A 67 -0.07 4.36 -1.52
CA ALA A 67 -0.36 4.01 -0.12
C ALA A 67 0.90 3.61 0.66
N THR A 68 1.83 2.91 0.01
CA THR A 68 3.07 2.42 0.62
C THR A 68 4.31 3.25 0.27
N ALA A 69 4.14 4.53 -0.07
CA ALA A 69 5.27 5.44 -0.27
C ALA A 69 6.09 5.59 1.02
N VAL A 70 7.41 5.73 0.92
CA VAL A 70 8.27 5.87 2.11
C VAL A 70 8.00 7.21 2.80
N ASP A 71 7.90 8.30 2.03
CA ASP A 71 7.49 9.60 2.55
C ASP A 71 5.98 9.61 2.83
N PRO A 72 5.54 9.87 4.07
CA PRO A 72 4.12 10.05 4.40
C PRO A 72 3.42 11.13 3.56
N SER A 73 4.14 12.17 3.12
CA SER A 73 3.56 13.28 2.34
C SER A 73 3.04 12.85 0.97
N GLU A 74 3.61 11.79 0.40
CA GLU A 74 3.21 11.22 -0.88
C GLU A 74 1.98 10.31 -0.76
N ARG A 75 1.63 9.88 0.46
CA ARG A 75 0.53 8.95 0.73
C ARG A 75 -0.84 9.63 0.67
N TYR A 76 -1.88 8.82 0.88
CA TYR A 76 -3.22 9.33 1.14
C TYR A 76 -3.29 9.93 2.55
N MET A 77 -4.02 11.03 2.70
CA MET A 77 -4.14 11.75 3.97
C MET A 77 -4.65 10.87 5.12
N HIS A 78 -5.57 9.94 4.85
CA HIS A 78 -6.12 8.99 5.82
C HIS A 78 -6.81 7.81 5.11
N ALA A 79 -7.17 6.77 5.85
CA ALA A 79 -7.75 5.52 5.33
C ALA A 79 -9.02 5.73 4.48
N GLY A 80 -9.88 6.69 4.84
CA GLY A 80 -11.06 7.03 4.04
C GLY A 80 -10.74 7.51 2.61
N VAL A 81 -9.63 8.25 2.41
CA VAL A 81 -9.19 8.67 1.07
C VAL A 81 -8.65 7.46 0.30
N LEU A 82 -7.85 6.60 0.96
CA LEU A 82 -7.35 5.35 0.38
C LEU A 82 -8.50 4.45 -0.11
N LEU A 83 -9.53 4.25 0.72
CA LEU A 83 -10.68 3.41 0.35
C LEU A 83 -11.42 3.94 -0.88
N ARG A 84 -11.59 5.27 -0.99
CA ARG A 84 -12.19 5.89 -2.18
C ARG A 84 -11.34 5.67 -3.42
N ALA A 85 -10.02 5.88 -3.32
CA ALA A 85 -9.09 5.66 -4.42
C ALA A 85 -9.10 4.20 -4.89
N PHE A 86 -9.06 3.25 -3.95
CA PHE A 86 -9.13 1.82 -4.23
C PHE A 86 -10.45 1.43 -4.93
N ASN A 87 -11.59 1.92 -4.45
CA ASN A 87 -12.88 1.67 -5.08
C ASN A 87 -13.00 2.29 -6.48
N CYS A 88 -12.36 3.45 -6.70
CA CYS A 88 -12.29 4.07 -8.02
C CYS A 88 -11.48 3.20 -8.98
N ALA A 89 -10.27 2.81 -8.60
CA ALA A 89 -9.41 1.93 -9.39
C ALA A 89 -10.10 0.60 -9.73
N ARG A 90 -10.76 -0.04 -8.75
CA ARG A 90 -11.51 -1.28 -8.97
C ARG A 90 -12.63 -1.13 -10.00
N ARG A 91 -13.31 0.02 -10.06
CA ARG A 91 -14.36 0.28 -11.06
C ARG A 91 -13.80 0.48 -12.46
N VAL A 92 -12.60 1.06 -12.59
CA VAL A 92 -11.91 1.20 -13.89
C VAL A 92 -11.60 -0.18 -14.46
N GLU A 93 -11.09 -1.08 -13.62
CA GLU A 93 -10.71 -2.44 -14.02
C GLU A 93 -11.91 -3.31 -14.38
N LEU A 94 -13.06 -3.14 -13.71
CA LEU A 94 -14.30 -3.86 -14.07
C LEU A 94 -14.94 -3.40 -15.39
N ARG A 95 -14.52 -2.25 -15.92
CA ARG A 95 -15.04 -1.69 -17.18
C ARG A 95 -14.11 -1.95 -18.38
N SER A 96 -12.93 -2.52 -18.13
CA SER A 96 -11.90 -2.82 -19.13
C SER A 96 -11.97 -4.30 -19.51
#